data_AF-A0AAW2NWN4-F1
#
_entry.id   AF-A0AAW2NWN4-F1
#
_cell.length_a   1.000
_cell.length_b   1.000
_cell.length_c   1.000
_cell.angle_alpha   90.00
_cell.angle_beta   90.00
_cell.angle_gamma   90.00
#
_symmetry.space_group_name_H-M   'P 1'
#
loop_
_entity.id
_entity.type
_entity.pdbx_description
1 polymer ?
#
loop_
_entity_poly.entity_id
_entity_poly.type
_entity_poly.pdbx_seq_one_letter_code
_entity_poly.pdbx_strand_id
1 'polypeptide(L)'
;MEFESSNWIKDGVYFYPHLFGGIMITCALLSFSTSYFGKISVPTMPYLFPDLRVFNKNKSAKKRVRVYMDGCFDLMHYGHANALRQAKALGDELVVGVVSDEEIISNKGPPVLSMQERLFKEHKIDYIIHGDDPCLLPDGTDAYALAKKVGRYKQIKRTEGVSSTDIVGRILSCMKDAKSDKLFSESSGEVDNLNYRQSSKSQVNGGHISHFLPTSRRIVQFSNGKGPGPNSRVVYIDGAFDLFHAGHVEILKSAKQLGDFLLVGIYADHTVSELRSTNFPLMNLHERSLSVLACRYVDEVIIGAPWEVTKDMITTFNLSLVVHGTIAEKNPLSDGKSDPYAVPKSMGIFQMLESPKDITTTSIARRIIANHEIYLKRNAKKEASEKKYYAEKKYVMAD
;
A
#
# COMPACT_ATOMS: atom_id res chain seq x y z
N MET A 1 16.65 -51.21 -8.58
CA MET A 1 16.22 -50.08 -9.44
C MET A 1 15.86 -48.94 -8.50
N GLU A 2 16.80 -48.25 -7.85
CA GLU A 2 17.95 -47.52 -8.39
C GLU A 2 17.57 -46.61 -9.56
N PHE A 3 17.45 -45.30 -9.32
CA PHE A 3 18.56 -44.38 -9.59
C PHE A 3 18.43 -43.07 -8.78
N GLU A 4 19.55 -42.66 -8.20
CA GLU A 4 19.79 -41.50 -7.36
C GLU A 4 20.11 -40.22 -8.15
N SER A 5 20.27 -39.13 -7.38
CA SER A 5 21.01 -37.89 -7.63
C SER A 5 20.21 -36.76 -8.29
N SER A 6 20.24 -35.50 -7.82
CA SER A 6 21.30 -34.81 -7.08
C SER A 6 20.76 -33.62 -6.26
N ASN A 7 21.13 -33.59 -4.97
CA ASN A 7 21.15 -32.40 -4.12
C ASN A 7 22.44 -31.61 -4.35
N TRP A 8 22.35 -30.28 -4.52
CA TRP A 8 23.34 -29.26 -4.07
C TRP A 8 22.72 -27.86 -4.35
N ILE A 9 22.35 -27.07 -3.33
CA ILE A 9 23.14 -26.16 -2.47
C ILE A 9 23.27 -24.73 -3.06
N LYS A 10 22.50 -23.84 -2.40
CA LYS A 10 22.85 -22.53 -1.79
C LYS A 10 23.10 -21.27 -2.64
N ASP A 11 22.35 -20.25 -2.23
CA ASP A 11 22.78 -18.90 -1.85
C ASP A 11 23.61 -18.09 -2.85
N GLY A 12 22.92 -17.35 -3.71
CA GLY A 12 23.49 -16.28 -4.54
C GLY A 12 23.17 -14.89 -3.97
N VAL A 13 23.93 -14.46 -2.97
CA VAL A 13 24.00 -13.04 -2.55
C VAL A 13 24.94 -12.33 -3.53
N TYR A 14 24.38 -11.54 -4.45
CA TYR A 14 25.18 -10.72 -5.37
C TYR A 14 25.68 -9.44 -4.68
N PHE A 15 26.90 -9.50 -4.16
CA PHE A 15 27.71 -8.32 -3.84
C PHE A 15 28.55 -7.96 -5.08
N TYR A 16 28.38 -6.74 -5.59
CA TYR A 16 29.31 -6.11 -6.53
C TYR A 16 30.48 -5.48 -5.75
N PRO A 17 31.74 -5.79 -6.10
CA PRO A 17 32.82 -4.84 -5.93
C PRO A 17 33.45 -4.50 -7.28
N HIS A 18 33.49 -3.20 -7.56
CA HIS A 18 34.36 -2.60 -8.57
C HIS A 18 35.83 -2.84 -8.18
N LEU A 19 36.64 -3.35 -9.11
CA LEU A 19 38.09 -3.36 -8.99
C LEU A 19 38.70 -2.49 -10.10
N PHE A 20 39.26 -1.35 -9.70
CA PHE A 20 40.27 -0.62 -10.45
C PHE A 20 41.63 -0.93 -9.81
N GLY A 21 42.65 -1.19 -10.64
CA GLY A 21 44.06 -1.06 -10.25
C GLY A 21 44.72 -2.36 -9.78
N GLY A 22 45.58 -2.92 -10.64
CA GLY A 22 46.35 -4.13 -10.37
C GLY A 22 47.46 -3.97 -9.33
N ILE A 23 47.92 -5.12 -8.84
CA ILE A 23 49.32 -5.59 -8.78
C ILE A 23 49.22 -7.05 -8.35
N MET A 24 49.53 -7.95 -9.28
CA MET A 24 49.79 -9.36 -9.02
C MET A 24 51.09 -9.48 -8.24
N ILE A 25 51.05 -10.05 -7.03
CA ILE A 25 52.22 -10.66 -6.41
C ILE A 25 51.90 -12.14 -6.17
N THR A 26 52.49 -12.95 -7.02
CA THR A 26 52.65 -14.40 -6.88
C THR A 26 53.58 -14.72 -5.71
N CYS A 27 53.12 -15.52 -4.75
CA CYS A 27 53.99 -16.37 -3.95
C CYS A 27 53.38 -17.76 -3.91
N ALA A 28 53.90 -18.64 -4.76
CA ALA A 28 53.72 -20.08 -4.69
C ALA A 28 54.92 -20.70 -3.98
N LEU A 29 54.70 -21.86 -3.33
CA LEU A 29 55.70 -22.88 -2.93
C LEU A 29 56.51 -22.52 -1.66
N LEU A 30 56.67 -23.34 -0.61
CA LEU A 30 56.65 -24.80 -0.45
C LEU A 30 56.37 -25.22 1.01
N SER A 31 55.79 -26.41 1.12
CA SER A 31 55.82 -27.39 2.20
C SER A 31 57.03 -27.35 3.14
N PHE A 32 56.82 -27.56 4.45
CA PHE A 32 57.06 -28.84 5.13
C PHE A 32 56.95 -28.69 6.66
N SER A 33 56.13 -29.57 7.23
CA SER A 33 56.26 -30.06 8.59
C SER A 33 57.69 -30.52 8.87
N THR A 34 58.30 -30.07 9.97
CA THR A 34 59.25 -30.87 10.76
C THR A 34 59.30 -30.34 12.19
N SER A 35 58.62 -31.05 13.10
CA SER A 35 59.14 -31.23 14.45
C SER A 35 60.35 -32.15 14.33
N TYR A 36 61.53 -31.76 14.81
CA TYR A 36 62.63 -32.58 15.36
C TYR A 36 63.95 -31.78 15.35
N PHE A 37 64.72 -31.90 16.44
CA PHE A 37 65.95 -31.15 16.81
C PHE A 37 65.71 -29.69 17.24
N GLY A 38 66.19 -29.19 18.38
CA GLY A 38 67.29 -29.61 19.23
C GLY A 38 68.22 -28.40 19.42
N LYS A 39 68.10 -27.72 20.56
CA LYS A 39 69.06 -26.81 21.21
C LYS A 39 70.03 -26.01 20.31
N ILE A 40 69.74 -24.73 20.05
CA ILE A 40 70.77 -23.67 19.94
C ILE A 40 70.21 -22.37 20.54
N SER A 41 70.92 -21.83 21.52
CA SER A 41 70.71 -20.54 22.18
C SER A 41 71.40 -19.41 21.42
N VAL A 42 70.72 -18.30 21.14
CA VAL A 42 71.33 -17.00 20.77
C VAL A 42 70.47 -15.87 21.36
N PRO A 43 71.07 -14.80 21.94
CA PRO A 43 70.45 -13.97 22.96
C PRO A 43 69.62 -12.80 22.41
N THR A 44 68.78 -12.26 23.29
CA THR A 44 67.98 -11.04 23.14
C THR A 44 68.83 -9.82 22.77
N MET A 45 68.40 -9.06 21.75
CA MET A 45 68.86 -7.70 21.49
C MET A 45 67.65 -6.75 21.47
N PRO A 46 67.72 -5.57 22.13
CA PRO A 46 66.57 -4.72 22.38
C PRO A 46 66.49 -3.53 21.39
N TYR A 47 65.33 -2.87 21.40
CA TYR A 47 64.99 -1.57 20.79
C TYR A 47 64.77 -1.55 19.27
N LEU A 48 63.54 -1.19 18.86
CA LEU A 48 63.21 0.11 18.25
C LEU A 48 61.95 -0.02 17.34
N PHE A 49 60.76 0.25 17.88
CA PHE A 49 59.60 0.63 17.07
C PHE A 49 58.93 1.86 17.70
N PRO A 50 58.87 3.01 17.02
CA PRO A 50 58.09 4.16 17.48
C PRO A 50 56.61 3.97 17.15
N ASP A 51 55.80 4.26 18.17
CA ASP A 51 54.38 4.65 18.19
C ASP A 51 53.67 4.76 16.82
N LEU A 52 53.12 3.65 16.32
CA LEU A 52 52.10 3.64 15.29
C LEU A 52 50.75 3.94 15.96
N ARG A 53 50.50 5.24 16.22
CA ARG A 53 49.15 5.75 16.49
C ARG A 53 48.25 5.36 15.34
N VAL A 54 47.49 4.31 15.56
CA VAL A 54 46.46 3.79 14.69
C VAL A 54 45.49 4.93 14.36
N PHE A 55 45.39 5.25 13.07
CA PHE A 55 44.38 6.12 12.50
C PHE A 55 42.99 5.59 12.88
N ASN A 56 42.41 6.14 13.95
CA ASN A 56 41.01 5.94 14.27
C ASN A 56 40.18 6.79 13.29
N LYS A 57 39.83 6.21 12.14
CA LYS A 57 38.83 6.81 11.24
C LYS A 57 37.49 6.80 11.98
N ASN A 58 37.13 7.92 12.59
CA ASN A 58 35.77 8.19 13.05
C ASN A 58 34.79 7.94 11.91
N LYS A 59 34.04 6.82 11.96
CA LYS A 59 32.84 6.64 11.14
C LYS A 59 31.83 7.70 11.58
N SER A 60 31.78 8.81 10.84
CA SER A 60 30.70 9.79 10.96
C SER A 60 29.37 9.05 10.89
N ALA A 61 28.54 9.18 11.93
CA ALA A 61 27.19 8.61 11.93
C ALA A 61 26.42 9.18 10.73
N LYS A 62 25.91 8.29 9.87
CA LYS A 62 25.17 8.69 8.67
C LYS A 62 24.00 9.60 9.09
N LYS A 63 23.97 10.82 8.55
CA LYS A 63 22.92 11.81 8.85
C LYS A 63 21.55 11.21 8.49
N ARG A 64 20.63 11.20 9.45
CA ARG A 64 19.23 10.78 9.26
C ARG A 64 18.54 11.69 8.24
N VAL A 65 17.91 11.10 7.23
CA VAL A 65 17.22 11.83 6.15
C VAL A 65 15.72 11.89 6.43
N ARG A 66 15.15 13.10 6.49
CA ARG A 66 13.73 13.33 6.73
C ARG A 66 13.06 13.83 5.45
N VAL A 67 11.99 13.18 5.04
CA VAL A 67 11.25 13.53 3.82
C VAL A 67 9.83 13.96 4.16
N TYR A 68 9.30 14.88 3.38
CA TYR A 68 7.96 15.45 3.55
C TYR A 68 7.10 15.19 2.32
N MET A 69 5.85 14.81 2.52
CA MET A 69 4.83 14.73 1.48
C MET A 69 3.55 15.33 2.03
N ASP A 70 2.93 16.25 1.29
CA ASP A 70 1.61 16.77 1.62
C ASP A 70 0.55 16.31 0.64
N GLY A 71 -0.70 16.39 1.08
CA GLY A 71 -1.85 16.05 0.26
C GLY A 71 -3.15 16.10 1.05
N CYS A 72 -4.26 16.15 0.32
CA CYS A 72 -5.60 16.05 0.92
C CYS A 72 -5.88 14.61 1.41
N PHE A 73 -5.34 13.60 0.70
CA PHE A 73 -5.55 12.16 0.98
C PHE A 73 -7.03 11.75 1.14
N ASP A 74 -7.93 12.50 0.53
CA ASP A 74 -9.36 12.20 0.47
C ASP A 74 -9.62 10.96 -0.38
N LEU A 75 -10.55 10.11 0.08
CA LEU A 75 -10.78 8.76 -0.43
C LEU A 75 -9.48 7.97 -0.59
N MET A 76 -8.77 7.75 0.53
CA MET A 76 -7.52 6.99 0.53
C MET A 76 -7.69 5.66 -0.21
N HIS A 77 -6.73 5.35 -1.09
CA HIS A 77 -6.72 4.14 -1.92
C HIS A 77 -5.27 3.69 -2.14
N TYR A 78 -5.05 2.51 -2.75
CA TYR A 78 -3.71 1.94 -2.92
C TYR A 78 -2.72 2.86 -3.68
N GLY A 79 -3.21 3.74 -4.57
CA GLY A 79 -2.40 4.78 -5.20
C GLY A 79 -1.74 5.76 -4.21
N HIS A 80 -2.49 6.24 -3.21
CA HIS A 80 -1.94 7.08 -2.14
C HIS A 80 -0.94 6.30 -1.28
N ALA A 81 -1.27 5.06 -0.94
CA ALA A 81 -0.38 4.19 -0.17
C ALA A 81 0.95 3.92 -0.90
N ASN A 82 0.92 3.65 -2.22
CA ASN A 82 2.13 3.47 -3.01
C ASN A 82 2.94 4.77 -3.09
N ALA A 83 2.29 5.93 -3.18
CA ALA A 83 2.98 7.22 -3.19
C ALA A 83 3.73 7.47 -1.87
N LEU A 84 3.07 7.22 -0.73
CA LEU A 84 3.69 7.28 0.60
C LEU A 84 4.83 6.27 0.75
N ARG A 85 4.68 5.05 0.22
CA ARG A 85 5.74 4.03 0.21
C ARG A 85 6.96 4.48 -0.61
N GLN A 86 6.74 5.02 -1.80
CA GLN A 86 7.81 5.59 -2.64
C GLN A 86 8.51 6.76 -1.93
N ALA A 87 7.73 7.65 -1.30
CA ALA A 87 8.27 8.76 -0.54
C ALA A 87 9.13 8.28 0.64
N LYS A 88 8.61 7.33 1.43
CA LYS A 88 9.33 6.72 2.55
C LYS A 88 10.63 6.02 2.12
N ALA A 89 10.70 5.46 0.91
CA ALA A 89 11.92 4.83 0.40
C ALA A 89 13.05 5.83 0.11
N LEU A 90 12.73 7.13 -0.01
CA LEU A 90 13.70 8.19 -0.29
C LEU A 90 14.33 8.81 0.98
N GLY A 91 13.94 8.34 2.18
CA GLY A 91 14.49 8.81 3.46
C GLY A 91 14.24 7.87 4.64
N ASP A 92 14.83 8.20 5.80
CA ASP A 92 14.73 7.42 7.03
C ASP A 92 13.44 7.73 7.81
N GLU A 93 12.85 8.90 7.62
CA GLU A 93 11.60 9.35 8.25
C GLU A 93 10.71 10.03 7.21
N LEU A 94 9.44 9.64 7.14
CA LEU A 94 8.43 10.33 6.32
C LEU A 94 7.50 11.12 7.24
N VAL A 95 7.40 12.42 7.00
CA VAL A 95 6.43 13.33 7.60
C VAL A 95 5.35 13.61 6.57
N VAL A 96 4.09 13.38 6.93
CA VAL A 96 2.95 13.59 6.03
C VAL A 96 2.14 14.80 6.50
N GLY A 97 2.09 15.84 5.67
CA GLY A 97 1.22 17.00 5.90
C GLY A 97 -0.19 16.70 5.40
N VAL A 98 -1.18 16.75 6.28
CA VAL A 98 -2.59 16.66 5.91
C VAL A 98 -3.18 18.05 6.02
N VAL A 99 -3.63 18.59 4.89
CA VAL A 99 -4.25 19.92 4.80
C VAL A 99 -5.62 19.87 5.49
N SER A 100 -5.91 20.80 6.39
CA SER A 100 -7.19 20.81 7.11
C SER A 100 -8.34 21.30 6.23
N ASP A 101 -9.58 20.89 6.53
CA ASP A 101 -10.77 21.28 5.79
C ASP A 101 -10.93 22.82 5.76
N GLU A 102 -10.51 23.51 6.83
CA GLU A 102 -10.52 24.98 6.93
C GLU A 102 -9.51 25.66 6.01
N GLU A 103 -8.39 25.02 5.69
CA GLU A 103 -7.37 25.52 4.75
C GLU A 103 -7.80 25.29 3.29
N ILE A 104 -8.62 24.25 3.04
CA ILE A 104 -9.28 24.01 1.75
C ILE A 104 -10.37 25.06 1.48
N ILE A 105 -11.11 25.47 2.52
CA ILE A 105 -12.26 26.38 2.40
C ILE A 105 -11.86 27.85 2.57
N SER A 106 -10.91 28.15 3.45
CA SER A 106 -10.51 29.52 3.79
C SER A 106 -9.02 29.71 3.54
N ASN A 107 -8.68 30.31 2.40
CA ASN A 107 -7.39 30.97 2.28
C ASN A 107 -7.29 32.05 3.36
N LYS A 108 -6.60 31.74 4.47
CA LYS A 108 -6.24 32.71 5.51
C LYS A 108 -4.99 33.48 5.07
N GLY A 109 -4.88 34.73 5.54
CA GLY A 109 -3.85 35.68 5.12
C GLY A 109 -2.41 35.15 5.24
N PRO A 110 -1.45 35.78 4.53
CA PRO A 110 -0.14 35.19 4.29
C PRO A 110 0.70 35.09 5.57
N PRO A 111 1.30 33.93 5.86
CA PRO A 111 2.31 33.82 6.90
C PRO A 111 3.58 34.60 6.51
N VAL A 112 4.31 35.09 7.52
CA VAL A 112 5.56 35.87 7.35
C VAL A 112 6.68 35.04 6.70
N LEU A 113 6.70 33.72 6.91
CA LEU A 113 7.59 32.77 6.24
C LEU A 113 6.79 31.86 5.32
N SER A 114 7.36 31.52 4.16
CA SER A 114 6.74 30.54 3.27
C SER A 114 6.72 29.15 3.92
N MET A 115 5.71 28.33 3.59
CA MET A 115 5.57 26.97 4.12
C MET A 115 6.86 26.15 3.91
N GLN A 116 7.48 26.27 2.73
CA GLN A 116 8.69 25.54 2.36
C GLN A 116 9.89 25.92 3.24
N GLU A 117 10.03 27.19 3.63
CA GLU A 117 11.09 27.62 4.55
C GLU A 117 10.89 27.08 5.96
N ARG A 118 9.64 27.02 6.46
CA ARG A 118 9.32 26.41 7.75
C ARG A 118 9.63 24.93 7.76
N LEU A 119 9.27 24.19 6.69
CA LEU A 119 9.61 22.78 6.53
C LEU A 119 11.12 22.54 6.64
N PHE A 120 11.91 23.39 5.97
CA PHE A 120 13.36 23.25 5.93
C PHE A 120 14.08 23.71 7.20
N LYS A 121 13.69 24.86 7.78
CA LYS A 121 14.38 25.48 8.92
C LYS A 121 13.86 24.98 10.26
N GLU A 122 12.55 24.94 10.44
CA GLU A 122 11.91 24.57 11.72
C GLU A 122 11.75 23.05 11.82
N HIS A 123 11.19 22.43 10.79
CA HIS A 123 10.92 20.99 10.77
C HIS A 123 12.09 20.15 10.27
N LYS A 124 13.23 20.75 9.92
CA LYS A 124 14.45 20.03 9.49
C LYS A 124 14.20 18.95 8.42
N ILE A 125 13.26 19.21 7.50
CA ILE A 125 12.96 18.34 6.36
C ILE A 125 14.08 18.46 5.34
N ASP A 126 14.62 17.33 4.85
CA ASP A 126 15.67 17.30 3.82
C ASP A 126 15.11 17.45 2.40
N TYR A 127 14.01 16.76 2.09
CA TYR A 127 13.36 16.78 0.77
C TYR A 127 11.84 16.85 0.86
N ILE A 128 11.22 17.59 -0.07
CA ILE A 128 9.79 17.52 -0.37
C ILE A 128 9.60 16.54 -1.54
N ILE A 129 8.62 15.65 -1.40
CA ILE A 129 8.29 14.61 -2.36
C ILE A 129 6.85 14.78 -2.81
N HIS A 130 6.63 14.80 -4.12
CA HIS A 130 5.28 14.85 -4.69
C HIS A 130 5.22 14.03 -5.99
N GLY A 131 4.00 13.74 -6.46
CA GLY A 131 3.77 13.15 -7.78
C GLY A 131 4.31 14.01 -8.93
N ASP A 132 4.30 13.43 -10.12
CA ASP A 132 4.69 14.07 -11.39
C ASP A 132 3.63 15.03 -11.96
N ASP A 133 2.45 15.11 -11.34
CA ASP A 133 1.41 16.07 -11.70
C ASP A 133 1.81 17.54 -11.42
N PRO A 134 1.42 18.50 -12.27
CA PRO A 134 1.62 19.92 -12.00
C PRO A 134 0.92 20.36 -10.71
N CYS A 135 1.66 21.06 -9.85
CA CYS A 135 1.15 21.58 -8.57
C CYS A 135 1.18 23.10 -8.61
N LEU A 136 0.03 23.71 -8.92
CA LEU A 136 -0.07 25.14 -9.20
C LEU A 136 -0.93 25.84 -8.16
N LEU A 137 -0.49 27.01 -7.75
CA LEU A 137 -1.27 27.94 -6.93
C LEU A 137 -2.34 28.63 -7.79
N PRO A 138 -3.35 29.30 -7.18
CA PRO A 138 -4.41 29.99 -7.93
C PRO A 138 -3.93 31.06 -8.92
N ASP A 139 -2.73 31.61 -8.70
CA ASP A 139 -2.07 32.57 -9.58
C ASP A 139 -1.29 31.90 -10.74
N GLY A 140 -1.29 30.57 -10.82
CA GLY A 140 -0.59 29.77 -11.83
C GLY A 140 0.88 29.49 -11.51
N THR A 141 1.40 29.96 -10.38
CA THR A 141 2.79 29.70 -9.98
C THR A 141 2.97 28.31 -9.40
N ASP A 142 4.19 27.77 -9.50
CA ASP A 142 4.53 26.44 -9.00
C ASP A 142 4.59 26.42 -7.47
N ALA A 143 3.71 25.62 -6.85
CA ALA A 143 3.57 25.51 -5.41
C ALA A 143 4.86 25.05 -4.70
N TYR A 144 5.82 24.46 -5.43
CA TYR A 144 7.10 23.97 -4.91
C TYR A 144 8.32 24.63 -5.56
N ALA A 145 8.15 25.82 -6.15
CA ALA A 145 9.21 26.55 -6.85
C ALA A 145 10.50 26.71 -6.03
N LEU A 146 10.39 27.09 -4.74
CA LEU A 146 11.55 27.28 -3.87
C LEU A 146 12.30 25.96 -3.64
N ALA A 147 11.60 24.88 -3.29
CA ALA A 147 12.16 23.55 -3.07
C ALA A 147 12.85 23.01 -4.33
N LYS A 148 12.27 23.25 -5.52
CA LYS A 148 12.90 22.92 -6.80
C LYS A 148 14.18 23.73 -7.02
N LYS A 149 14.13 25.06 -6.81
CA LYS A 149 15.27 25.96 -6.96
C LYS A 149 16.45 25.58 -6.06
N VAL A 150 16.19 25.12 -4.84
CA VAL A 150 17.26 24.71 -3.90
C VAL A 150 17.65 23.23 -4.00
N GLY A 151 17.14 22.49 -5.00
CA GLY A 151 17.48 21.07 -5.20
C GLY A 151 16.90 20.12 -4.13
N ARG A 152 15.86 20.54 -3.41
CA ARG A 152 15.23 19.79 -2.30
C ARG A 152 13.84 19.24 -2.66
N TYR A 153 13.54 19.12 -3.95
CA TYR A 153 12.30 18.54 -4.46
C TYR A 153 12.60 17.23 -5.21
N LYS A 154 11.83 16.18 -4.93
CA LYS A 154 11.91 14.89 -5.64
C LYS A 154 10.55 14.49 -6.18
N GLN A 155 10.53 13.95 -7.39
CA GLN A 155 9.31 13.45 -8.03
C GLN A 155 9.21 11.92 -7.89
N ILE A 156 8.00 11.43 -7.66
CA ILE A 156 7.65 10.01 -7.73
C ILE A 156 6.61 9.80 -8.82
N LYS A 157 6.62 8.60 -9.42
CA LYS A 157 5.68 8.28 -10.49
C LYS A 157 4.28 8.08 -9.93
N ARG A 158 3.28 8.56 -10.68
CA ARG A 158 1.87 8.27 -10.45
C ARG A 158 1.63 6.76 -10.44
N THR A 159 0.68 6.32 -9.61
CA THR A 159 0.28 4.92 -9.56
C THR A 159 -0.80 4.67 -10.61
N GLU A 160 -0.50 3.78 -11.55
CA GLU A 160 -1.43 3.37 -12.61
C GLU A 160 -2.63 2.59 -12.07
N GLY A 161 -3.79 2.82 -12.68
CA GLY A 161 -5.01 2.03 -12.45
C GLY A 161 -5.95 2.52 -11.35
N VAL A 162 -5.67 3.66 -10.69
CA VAL A 162 -6.58 4.26 -9.70
C VAL A 162 -6.43 5.78 -9.59
N SER A 163 -7.57 6.45 -9.43
CA SER A 163 -7.64 7.85 -8.99
C SER A 163 -8.96 8.09 -8.25
N SER A 164 -9.05 9.17 -7.46
CA SER A 164 -10.32 9.57 -6.82
C SER A 164 -11.43 9.77 -7.85
N THR A 165 -11.13 10.35 -9.02
CA THR A 165 -12.11 10.54 -10.11
C THR A 165 -12.62 9.21 -10.68
N ASP A 166 -11.73 8.24 -10.88
CA ASP A 166 -12.11 6.88 -11.31
C ASP A 166 -13.02 6.22 -10.27
N ILE A 167 -12.64 6.24 -8.98
CA ILE A 167 -13.46 5.68 -7.90
C ILE A 167 -14.84 6.34 -7.83
N VAL A 168 -14.91 7.67 -7.93
CA VAL A 168 -16.19 8.40 -7.96
C VAL A 168 -17.03 7.97 -9.17
N GLY A 169 -16.42 7.82 -10.34
CA GLY A 169 -17.08 7.29 -11.54
C GLY A 169 -17.69 5.91 -11.31
N ARG A 170 -16.94 4.98 -10.71
CA ARG A 170 -17.42 3.64 -10.35
C ARG A 170 -18.62 3.71 -9.40
N ILE A 171 -18.54 4.54 -8.36
CA ILE A 171 -19.64 4.73 -7.39
C ILE A 171 -20.92 5.21 -8.06
N LEU A 172 -20.80 6.20 -8.96
CA LEU A 172 -21.95 6.76 -9.67
C LEU A 172 -22.59 5.75 -10.62
N SER A 173 -21.80 4.90 -11.26
CA SER A 173 -22.31 3.81 -12.10
C SER A 173 -23.10 2.81 -11.26
N CYS A 174 -22.46 2.25 -10.22
CA CYS A 174 -23.05 1.20 -9.39
C CYS A 174 -24.36 1.62 -8.70
N MET A 175 -24.49 2.91 -8.38
CA MET A 175 -25.66 3.47 -7.69
C MET A 175 -26.77 3.92 -8.64
N LYS A 176 -26.48 4.18 -9.92
CA LYS A 176 -27.52 4.37 -10.95
C LYS A 176 -28.22 3.05 -11.25
N ASP A 177 -27.45 1.98 -11.39
CA ASP A 177 -27.97 0.64 -11.68
C ASP A 177 -28.82 0.08 -10.52
N ALA A 178 -28.44 0.39 -9.27
CA ALA A 178 -29.24 0.06 -8.10
C ALA A 178 -30.59 0.81 -8.02
N LYS A 179 -30.73 1.98 -8.68
CA LYS A 179 -32.00 2.69 -8.80
C LYS A 179 -32.90 2.09 -9.88
N SER A 180 -32.32 1.64 -11.01
CA SER A 180 -33.09 0.92 -12.02
C SER A 180 -33.63 -0.40 -11.48
N ASP A 181 -32.84 -1.16 -10.74
CA ASP A 181 -33.29 -2.44 -10.15
C ASP A 181 -34.46 -2.27 -9.16
N LYS A 182 -34.46 -1.16 -8.39
CA LYS A 182 -35.60 -0.83 -7.51
C LYS A 182 -36.88 -0.52 -8.28
N LEU A 183 -36.78 0.22 -9.39
CA LEU A 183 -37.92 0.56 -10.24
C LEU A 183 -38.51 -0.67 -10.93
N PHE A 184 -37.68 -1.63 -11.36
CA PHE A 184 -38.15 -2.90 -11.91
C PHE A 184 -38.79 -3.84 -10.86
N SER A 185 -38.41 -3.72 -9.58
CA SER A 185 -38.99 -4.53 -8.50
C SER A 185 -40.34 -4.00 -7.97
N GLU A 186 -40.67 -2.72 -8.20
CA GLU A 186 -41.91 -2.10 -7.74
C GLU A 186 -43.03 -2.10 -8.80
N SER A 187 -42.73 -2.46 -10.05
CA SER A 187 -43.71 -2.53 -11.14
C SER A 187 -43.89 -3.95 -11.69
N SER A 188 -44.34 -4.89 -10.85
CA SER A 188 -44.98 -6.12 -11.33
C SER A 188 -46.48 -5.89 -11.49
N GLY A 189 -46.84 -5.19 -12.56
CA GLY A 189 -48.20 -5.05 -13.08
C GLY A 189 -48.09 -4.98 -14.60
N GLU A 190 -48.80 -5.86 -15.29
CA GLU A 190 -48.77 -6.07 -16.74
C GLU A 190 -48.80 -4.77 -17.57
N VAL A 191 -48.05 -4.73 -18.68
CA VAL A 191 -48.57 -4.51 -20.05
C VAL A 191 -47.39 -4.39 -21.06
N ASP A 192 -47.51 -5.23 -22.09
CA ASP A 192 -47.02 -5.23 -23.48
C ASP A 192 -45.63 -4.74 -23.94
N ASN A 193 -45.03 -5.68 -24.69
CA ASN A 193 -43.89 -5.57 -25.59
C ASN A 193 -44.09 -4.53 -26.70
N LEU A 194 -43.13 -3.61 -26.87
CA LEU A 194 -42.82 -3.02 -28.18
C LEU A 194 -41.30 -2.82 -28.34
N ASN A 195 -40.71 -3.73 -29.11
CA ASN A 195 -39.60 -3.57 -30.07
C ASN A 195 -38.32 -2.78 -29.67
N TYR A 196 -37.29 -3.53 -29.27
CA TYR A 196 -35.92 -3.27 -29.75
C TYR A 196 -35.08 -4.56 -29.82
N ARG A 197 -35.28 -5.38 -30.87
CA ARG A 197 -34.19 -6.13 -31.52
C ARG A 197 -33.66 -5.17 -32.60
N GLN A 198 -32.37 -4.95 -32.82
CA GLN A 198 -31.29 -5.92 -32.95
C GLN A 198 -29.97 -5.13 -33.11
N SER A 199 -28.99 -5.34 -32.24
CA SER A 199 -27.61 -5.55 -32.70
C SER A 199 -26.85 -6.34 -31.64
N SER A 200 -26.40 -7.50 -32.06
CA SER A 200 -25.75 -8.52 -31.28
C SER A 200 -24.25 -8.25 -31.19
N LYS A 201 -23.73 -8.19 -29.97
CA LYS A 201 -22.48 -8.84 -29.57
C LYS A 201 -22.57 -9.17 -28.08
N SER A 202 -22.36 -10.44 -27.77
CA SER A 202 -22.21 -11.00 -26.43
C SER A 202 -21.21 -10.20 -25.62
N GLN A 203 -21.70 -9.30 -24.76
CA GLN A 203 -20.91 -8.60 -23.76
C GLN A 203 -21.29 -9.15 -22.39
N VAL A 204 -20.29 -9.75 -21.74
CA VAL A 204 -20.30 -10.11 -20.32
C VAL A 204 -20.80 -8.90 -19.52
N ASN A 205 -21.75 -9.13 -18.61
CA ASN A 205 -22.44 -8.13 -17.79
C ASN A 205 -21.54 -6.98 -17.35
N GLY A 206 -21.95 -5.75 -17.67
CA GLY A 206 -21.19 -4.51 -17.59
C GLY A 206 -20.88 -4.03 -16.18
N GLY A 207 -19.90 -4.66 -15.52
CA GLY A 207 -19.14 -4.04 -14.44
C GLY A 207 -18.04 -3.14 -15.01
N HIS A 208 -17.84 -1.96 -14.41
CA HIS A 208 -16.76 -1.04 -14.79
C HIS A 208 -15.40 -1.77 -14.71
N ILE A 209 -14.70 -1.89 -15.83
CA ILE A 209 -13.44 -2.65 -15.89
C ILE A 209 -12.34 -1.81 -15.23
N SER A 210 -11.86 -2.22 -14.06
CA SER A 210 -10.61 -1.68 -13.52
C SER A 210 -9.49 -1.96 -14.52
N HIS A 211 -8.76 -0.91 -14.90
CA HIS A 211 -7.55 -1.02 -15.74
C HIS A 211 -6.29 -1.34 -14.92
N PHE A 212 -6.45 -1.69 -13.65
CA PHE A 212 -5.33 -2.05 -12.80
C PHE A 212 -4.69 -3.35 -13.28
N LEU A 213 -3.38 -3.29 -13.54
CA LEU A 213 -2.57 -4.45 -13.91
C LEU A 213 -1.82 -4.99 -12.67
N PRO A 214 -2.28 -6.08 -12.05
CA PRO A 214 -1.56 -6.70 -10.93
C PRO A 214 -0.26 -7.33 -11.43
N THR A 215 0.80 -7.20 -10.64
CA THR A 215 2.06 -7.92 -10.86
C THR A 215 2.57 -8.44 -9.53
N SER A 216 3.29 -9.56 -9.55
CA SER A 216 3.96 -10.10 -8.35
C SER A 216 4.84 -9.04 -7.68
N ARG A 217 5.56 -8.23 -8.48
CA ARG A 217 6.38 -7.12 -7.99
C ARG A 217 5.58 -6.10 -7.18
N ARG A 218 4.38 -5.73 -7.63
CA ARG A 218 3.51 -4.79 -6.90
C ARG A 218 3.04 -5.39 -5.57
N ILE A 219 2.68 -6.67 -5.54
CA ILE A 219 2.26 -7.35 -4.30
C ILE A 219 3.42 -7.38 -3.30
N VAL A 220 4.62 -7.80 -3.73
CA VAL A 220 5.81 -7.85 -2.86
C VAL A 220 6.19 -6.47 -2.32
N GLN A 221 5.99 -5.40 -3.09
CA GLN A 221 6.25 -4.03 -2.62
C GLN A 221 5.36 -3.60 -1.45
N PHE A 222 4.18 -4.21 -1.29
CA PHE A 222 3.24 -3.93 -0.23
C PHE A 222 3.27 -4.98 0.89
N SER A 223 3.86 -6.15 0.65
CA SER A 223 4.00 -7.20 1.64
C SER A 223 5.16 -6.92 2.60
N ASN A 224 4.99 -7.28 3.87
CA ASN A 224 6.04 -7.23 4.87
C ASN A 224 7.05 -8.39 4.72
N GLY A 225 6.73 -9.43 3.92
CA GLY A 225 7.61 -10.55 3.60
C GLY A 225 7.99 -11.44 4.79
N LYS A 226 7.30 -11.31 5.93
CA LYS A 226 7.55 -12.06 7.15
C LYS A 226 6.34 -12.93 7.44
N GLY A 227 6.58 -14.23 7.63
CA GLY A 227 5.58 -15.16 8.15
C GLY A 227 5.48 -15.11 9.68
N PRO A 228 4.51 -15.82 10.27
CA PRO A 228 4.39 -15.96 11.71
C PRO A 228 5.63 -16.67 12.29
N GLY A 229 6.05 -16.26 13.49
CA GLY A 229 7.13 -16.92 14.21
C GLY A 229 6.69 -18.25 14.81
N PRO A 230 7.64 -19.07 15.32
CA PRO A 230 7.31 -20.27 16.08
C PRO A 230 6.40 -19.91 17.26
N ASN A 231 5.27 -20.60 17.39
CA ASN A 231 4.24 -20.39 18.43
C ASN A 231 3.53 -19.02 18.39
N SER A 232 3.63 -18.24 17.30
CA SER A 232 2.87 -17.00 17.17
C SER A 232 1.36 -17.26 17.21
N ARG A 233 0.64 -16.42 17.95
CA ARG A 233 -0.82 -16.42 17.94
C ARG A 233 -1.33 -15.79 16.64
N VAL A 234 -1.77 -16.62 15.71
CA VAL A 234 -2.30 -16.18 14.41
C VAL A 234 -3.79 -15.85 14.53
N VAL A 235 -4.12 -14.58 14.29
CA VAL A 235 -5.49 -14.07 14.26
C VAL A 235 -5.92 -13.93 12.81
N TYR A 236 -7.11 -14.45 12.49
CA TYR A 236 -7.71 -14.35 11.17
C TYR A 236 -8.98 -13.49 11.19
N ILE A 237 -9.09 -12.61 10.21
CA ILE A 237 -10.29 -11.80 9.95
C ILE A 237 -10.51 -11.72 8.45
N ASP A 238 -11.75 -11.83 8.01
CA ASP A 238 -12.11 -11.78 6.60
C ASP A 238 -13.25 -10.84 6.28
N GLY A 239 -13.35 -10.50 5.00
CA GLY A 239 -14.34 -9.58 4.51
C GLY A 239 -14.14 -9.17 3.07
N ALA A 240 -15.05 -8.31 2.60
CA ALA A 240 -14.91 -7.67 1.30
C ALA A 240 -13.74 -6.67 1.30
N PHE A 241 -13.59 -5.85 2.36
CA PHE A 241 -12.59 -4.76 2.41
C PHE A 241 -12.65 -3.82 1.18
N ASP A 242 -13.85 -3.62 0.64
CA ASP A 242 -14.11 -2.73 -0.49
C ASP A 242 -14.02 -1.26 -0.04
N LEU A 243 -13.55 -0.37 -0.93
CA LEU A 243 -13.18 1.02 -0.61
C LEU A 243 -12.48 1.16 0.77
N PHE A 244 -11.38 0.45 0.97
CA PHE A 244 -10.69 0.34 2.27
C PHE A 244 -10.63 1.67 3.06
N HIS A 245 -11.32 1.73 4.21
CA HIS A 245 -11.62 2.97 4.92
C HIS A 245 -11.33 2.89 6.42
N ALA A 246 -11.53 4.01 7.13
CA ALA A 246 -11.23 4.13 8.56
C ALA A 246 -11.90 3.05 9.44
N GLY A 247 -13.11 2.61 9.10
CA GLY A 247 -13.77 1.49 9.79
C GLY A 247 -12.95 0.19 9.73
N HIS A 248 -12.45 -0.17 8.54
CA HIS A 248 -11.56 -1.33 8.39
C HIS A 248 -10.26 -1.15 9.17
N VAL A 249 -9.68 0.06 9.18
CA VAL A 249 -8.45 0.33 9.94
C VAL A 249 -8.64 0.10 11.45
N GLU A 250 -9.74 0.59 12.04
CA GLU A 250 -9.99 0.40 13.47
C GLU A 250 -10.25 -1.06 13.84
N ILE A 251 -11.05 -1.79 13.04
CA ILE A 251 -11.32 -3.20 13.35
C ILE A 251 -10.07 -4.07 13.17
N LEU A 252 -9.24 -3.81 12.16
CA LEU A 252 -7.96 -4.51 11.96
C LEU A 252 -6.97 -4.19 13.07
N LYS A 253 -6.97 -2.95 13.59
CA LYS A 253 -6.20 -2.57 14.77
C LYS A 253 -6.63 -3.38 15.99
N SER A 254 -7.93 -3.48 16.25
CA SER A 254 -8.46 -4.31 17.35
C SER A 254 -8.11 -5.78 17.17
N ALA A 255 -8.24 -6.32 15.96
CA ALA A 255 -7.88 -7.71 15.65
C ALA A 255 -6.38 -7.97 15.88
N LYS A 256 -5.50 -7.08 15.43
CA LYS A 256 -4.05 -7.19 15.64
C LYS A 256 -3.66 -7.19 17.13
N GLN A 257 -4.42 -6.54 18.01
CA GLN A 257 -4.15 -6.56 19.45
C GLN A 257 -4.39 -7.93 20.11
N LEU A 258 -5.08 -8.84 19.42
CA LEU A 258 -5.40 -10.17 19.93
C LEU A 258 -4.34 -11.21 19.60
N GLY A 259 -3.27 -10.89 18.88
CA GLY A 259 -2.22 -11.85 18.59
C GLY A 259 -0.95 -11.24 18.02
N ASP A 260 -0.03 -12.12 17.63
CA ASP A 260 1.28 -11.70 17.13
C ASP A 260 1.26 -11.49 15.62
N PHE A 261 0.32 -12.14 14.93
CA PHE A 261 0.20 -12.14 13.48
C PHE A 261 -1.26 -12.02 13.04
N LEU A 262 -1.58 -11.03 12.21
CA LEU A 262 -2.89 -10.79 11.64
C LEU A 262 -2.90 -11.18 10.16
N LEU A 263 -3.60 -12.27 9.86
CA LEU A 263 -3.88 -12.76 8.52
C LEU A 263 -5.27 -12.28 8.09
N VAL A 264 -5.35 -11.58 6.96
CA VAL A 264 -6.62 -11.02 6.46
C VAL A 264 -7.12 -11.74 5.23
N GLY A 265 -8.30 -12.36 5.31
CA GLY A 265 -8.97 -12.99 4.17
C GLY A 265 -9.72 -11.97 3.32
N ILE A 266 -9.44 -11.93 2.02
CA ILE A 266 -10.09 -11.00 1.09
C ILE A 266 -10.92 -11.82 0.11
N TYR A 267 -12.25 -11.71 0.20
CA TYR A 267 -13.17 -12.46 -0.66
C TYR A 267 -12.98 -12.12 -2.14
N ALA A 268 -13.19 -13.10 -3.01
CA ALA A 268 -13.19 -12.90 -4.46
C ALA A 268 -14.35 -12.00 -4.92
N ASP A 269 -14.21 -11.37 -6.08
CA ASP A 269 -15.20 -10.38 -6.57
C ASP A 269 -16.60 -11.00 -6.71
N HIS A 270 -16.71 -12.20 -7.30
CA HIS A 270 -17.98 -12.91 -7.44
C HIS A 270 -18.65 -13.20 -6.09
N THR A 271 -17.88 -13.60 -5.07
CA THR A 271 -18.39 -13.84 -3.72
C THR A 271 -19.00 -12.56 -3.13
N VAL A 272 -18.32 -11.42 -3.31
CA VAL A 272 -18.84 -10.13 -2.83
C VAL A 272 -20.09 -9.72 -3.61
N SER A 273 -20.13 -9.93 -4.92
CA SER A 273 -21.29 -9.64 -5.77
C SER A 273 -22.52 -10.45 -5.35
N GLU A 274 -22.35 -11.74 -5.09
CA GLU A 274 -23.42 -12.64 -4.63
C GLU A 274 -23.96 -12.25 -3.25
N LEU A 275 -23.09 -11.80 -2.36
CA LEU A 275 -23.50 -11.39 -1.02
C LEU A 275 -24.24 -10.06 -1.06
N ARG A 276 -23.75 -9.09 -1.84
CA ARG A 276 -24.28 -7.72 -1.84
C ARG A 276 -25.23 -7.49 -3.00
N SER A 277 -24.67 -7.21 -4.17
CA SER A 277 -25.33 -7.09 -5.46
C SER A 277 -24.28 -7.12 -6.57
N THR A 278 -24.73 -7.31 -7.81
CA THR A 278 -23.88 -7.37 -9.02
C THR A 278 -22.95 -6.17 -9.22
N ASN A 279 -23.28 -5.03 -8.63
CA ASN A 279 -22.52 -3.79 -8.77
C ASN A 279 -21.40 -3.64 -7.73
N PHE A 280 -21.23 -4.61 -6.83
CA PHE A 280 -20.12 -4.68 -5.89
C PHE A 280 -19.22 -5.88 -6.21
N PRO A 281 -17.91 -5.81 -5.90
CA PRO A 281 -17.22 -4.70 -5.25
C PRO A 281 -16.89 -3.54 -6.21
N LEU A 282 -16.70 -2.34 -5.66
CA LEU A 282 -16.25 -1.15 -6.40
C LEU A 282 -14.77 -1.25 -6.79
N MET A 283 -13.97 -1.87 -5.92
CA MET A 283 -12.57 -2.19 -6.15
C MET A 283 -12.42 -3.70 -6.38
N ASN A 284 -11.70 -4.10 -7.42
CA ASN A 284 -11.48 -5.53 -7.69
C ASN A 284 -10.60 -6.18 -6.62
N LEU A 285 -10.51 -7.52 -6.65
CA LEU A 285 -9.77 -8.32 -5.68
C LEU A 285 -8.32 -7.86 -5.48
N HIS A 286 -7.62 -7.52 -6.56
CA HIS A 286 -6.22 -7.12 -6.49
C HIS A 286 -6.04 -5.69 -5.95
N GLU A 287 -6.94 -4.77 -6.30
CA GLU A 287 -6.95 -3.40 -5.77
C GLU A 287 -7.24 -3.40 -4.25
N ARG A 288 -8.18 -4.24 -3.81
CA ARG A 288 -8.51 -4.45 -2.39
C ARG A 288 -7.32 -5.05 -1.64
N SER A 289 -6.65 -6.04 -2.24
CA SER A 289 -5.46 -6.67 -1.68
C SER A 289 -4.34 -5.67 -1.42
N LEU A 290 -4.02 -4.79 -2.37
CA LEU A 290 -3.01 -3.75 -2.14
C LEU A 290 -3.43 -2.72 -1.09
N SER A 291 -4.72 -2.40 -1.03
CA SER A 291 -5.25 -1.45 -0.05
C SER A 291 -5.16 -1.99 1.38
N VAL A 292 -5.46 -3.28 1.57
CA VAL A 292 -5.35 -3.98 2.87
C VAL A 292 -3.88 -4.16 3.27
N LEU A 293 -3.00 -4.59 2.35
CA LEU A 293 -1.56 -4.74 2.62
C LEU A 293 -0.88 -3.42 3.01
N ALA A 294 -1.40 -2.28 2.57
CA ALA A 294 -0.90 -0.97 2.99
C ALA A 294 -1.18 -0.65 4.48
N CYS A 295 -2.10 -1.38 5.12
CA CYS A 295 -2.46 -1.16 6.50
C CYS A 295 -1.39 -1.70 7.44
N ARG A 296 -0.86 -0.84 8.30
CA ARG A 296 0.23 -1.19 9.23
C ARG A 296 -0.09 -2.32 10.23
N TYR A 297 -1.36 -2.64 10.42
CA TYR A 297 -1.81 -3.66 11.38
C TYR A 297 -1.90 -5.05 10.73
N VAL A 298 -1.83 -5.12 9.41
CA VAL A 298 -1.94 -6.35 8.63
C VAL A 298 -0.56 -6.91 8.36
N ASP A 299 -0.36 -8.20 8.64
CA ASP A 299 0.90 -8.87 8.35
C ASP A 299 0.85 -9.59 7.00
N GLU A 300 -0.29 -10.23 6.69
CA GLU A 300 -0.46 -11.01 5.46
C GLU A 300 -1.92 -11.05 5.00
N VAL A 301 -2.14 -11.35 3.72
CA VAL A 301 -3.47 -11.46 3.12
C VAL A 301 -3.65 -12.77 2.37
N ILE A 302 -4.84 -13.39 2.49
CA ILE A 302 -5.29 -14.44 1.58
C ILE A 302 -6.06 -13.77 0.44
N ILE A 303 -5.49 -13.80 -0.76
CA ILE A 303 -6.10 -13.22 -1.97
C ILE A 303 -7.11 -14.22 -2.53
N GLY A 304 -8.40 -13.91 -2.44
CA GLY A 304 -9.48 -14.80 -2.87
C GLY A 304 -9.83 -15.82 -1.80
N ALA A 305 -9.97 -15.36 -0.55
CA ALA A 305 -10.36 -16.22 0.57
C ALA A 305 -11.74 -16.86 0.33
N PRO A 306 -11.93 -18.13 0.73
CA PRO A 306 -13.23 -18.79 0.64
C PRO A 306 -14.25 -18.09 1.55
N TRP A 307 -15.54 -18.26 1.24
CA TRP A 307 -16.62 -17.75 2.08
C TRP A 307 -16.66 -18.42 3.45
N GLU A 308 -16.47 -19.74 3.50
CA GLU A 308 -16.50 -20.52 4.73
C GLU A 308 -15.09 -20.73 5.29
N VAL A 309 -14.93 -20.55 6.59
CA VAL A 309 -13.69 -20.85 7.31
C VAL A 309 -13.61 -22.35 7.56
N THR A 310 -12.88 -23.07 6.71
CA THR A 310 -12.78 -24.53 6.79
C THR A 310 -11.74 -25.00 7.81
N LYS A 311 -11.85 -26.27 8.25
CA LYS A 311 -10.85 -26.90 9.10
C LYS A 311 -9.47 -26.94 8.44
N ASP A 312 -9.43 -27.18 7.12
CA ASP A 312 -8.20 -27.19 6.32
C ASP A 312 -7.51 -25.82 6.34
N MET A 313 -8.27 -24.73 6.20
CA MET A 313 -7.74 -23.37 6.30
C MET A 313 -7.18 -23.10 7.70
N ILE A 314 -7.91 -23.50 8.75
CA ILE A 314 -7.48 -23.36 10.15
C ILE A 314 -6.15 -24.08 10.39
N THR A 315 -6.01 -25.31 9.89
CA THR A 315 -4.77 -26.08 10.06
C THR A 315 -3.62 -25.56 9.19
N THR A 316 -3.90 -25.18 7.94
CA THR A 316 -2.89 -24.72 6.98
C THR A 316 -2.21 -23.43 7.44
N PHE A 317 -3.00 -22.49 7.96
CA PHE A 317 -2.50 -21.20 8.44
C PHE A 317 -2.25 -21.16 9.96
N ASN A 318 -2.41 -22.29 10.65
CA ASN A 318 -2.26 -22.42 12.10
C ASN A 318 -3.08 -21.35 12.87
N LEU A 319 -4.34 -21.18 12.50
CA LEU A 319 -5.20 -20.14 13.06
C LEU A 319 -5.50 -20.41 14.53
N SER A 320 -5.12 -19.46 15.38
CA SER A 320 -5.36 -19.51 16.82
C SER A 320 -6.67 -18.83 17.22
N LEU A 321 -7.12 -17.85 16.43
CA LEU A 321 -8.36 -17.10 16.66
C LEU A 321 -8.93 -16.62 15.32
N VAL A 322 -10.23 -16.75 15.13
CA VAL A 322 -11.01 -16.16 14.04
C VAL A 322 -11.89 -15.06 14.60
N VAL A 323 -11.85 -13.88 14.00
CA VAL A 323 -12.62 -12.73 14.47
C VAL A 323 -13.47 -12.11 13.38
N HIS A 324 -14.60 -11.53 13.76
CA HIS A 324 -15.50 -10.80 12.86
C HIS A 324 -16.01 -9.51 13.54
N GLY A 325 -16.13 -8.43 12.77
CA GLY A 325 -16.61 -7.14 13.27
C GLY A 325 -18.14 -7.09 13.45
N THR A 326 -18.66 -6.27 14.35
CA THR A 326 -20.11 -6.09 14.55
C THR A 326 -20.79 -5.28 13.44
N ILE A 327 -20.03 -4.49 12.68
CA ILE A 327 -20.55 -3.67 11.59
C ILE A 327 -20.24 -4.34 10.24
N ALA A 328 -21.30 -4.77 9.57
CA ALA A 328 -21.28 -5.29 8.21
C ALA A 328 -22.52 -4.79 7.45
N GLU A 329 -22.41 -4.62 6.13
CA GLU A 329 -23.51 -4.10 5.31
C GLU A 329 -24.62 -5.10 5.07
N LYS A 330 -24.28 -6.40 5.16
CA LYS A 330 -25.22 -7.50 5.30
C LYS A 330 -24.66 -8.45 6.33
N ASN A 331 -25.54 -8.95 7.18
CA ASN A 331 -25.15 -9.92 8.19
C ASN A 331 -25.06 -11.30 7.51
N PRO A 332 -23.89 -11.97 7.51
CA PRO A 332 -23.70 -13.28 6.88
C PRO A 332 -24.73 -14.34 7.31
N LEU A 333 -25.28 -14.15 8.51
CA LEU A 333 -26.16 -15.08 9.22
C LEU A 333 -27.64 -14.91 8.88
N SER A 334 -28.02 -13.92 8.05
CA SER A 334 -29.44 -13.53 7.89
C SER A 334 -30.16 -14.15 6.68
N ASP A 335 -29.44 -14.73 5.71
CA ASP A 335 -30.01 -15.12 4.40
C ASP A 335 -30.27 -16.64 4.24
N GLY A 336 -30.43 -17.40 5.33
CA GLY A 336 -30.69 -18.85 5.25
C GLY A 336 -29.52 -19.69 4.70
N LYS A 337 -28.34 -19.07 4.51
CA LYS A 337 -27.08 -19.74 4.17
C LYS A 337 -26.42 -20.34 5.42
N SER A 338 -25.54 -21.33 5.22
CA SER A 338 -24.68 -21.89 6.27
C SER A 338 -23.87 -20.78 6.93
N ASP A 339 -23.74 -20.85 8.27
CA ASP A 339 -22.89 -19.95 9.04
C ASP A 339 -21.41 -20.17 8.62
N PRO A 340 -20.76 -19.19 7.96
CA PRO A 340 -19.39 -19.36 7.45
C PRO A 340 -18.37 -19.56 8.58
N TYR A 341 -18.76 -19.25 9.81
CA TYR A 341 -17.94 -19.38 11.01
C TYR A 341 -18.36 -20.58 11.89
N ALA A 342 -19.19 -21.51 11.40
CA ALA A 342 -19.64 -22.67 12.17
C ALA A 342 -18.46 -23.52 12.70
N VAL A 343 -17.47 -23.80 11.85
CA VAL A 343 -16.27 -24.57 12.23
C VAL A 343 -15.47 -23.88 13.34
N PRO A 344 -15.00 -22.62 13.19
CA PRO A 344 -14.25 -21.96 14.26
C PRO A 344 -15.06 -21.77 15.55
N LYS A 345 -16.39 -21.59 15.45
CA LYS A 345 -17.29 -21.58 16.63
C LYS A 345 -17.30 -22.93 17.34
N SER A 346 -17.46 -24.03 16.62
CA SER A 346 -17.42 -25.39 17.20
C SER A 346 -16.07 -25.73 17.84
N MET A 347 -14.99 -25.12 17.34
CA MET A 347 -13.64 -25.28 17.87
C MET A 347 -13.33 -24.32 19.04
N GLY A 348 -14.25 -23.42 19.39
CA GLY A 348 -14.06 -22.44 20.48
C GLY A 348 -13.05 -21.33 20.16
N ILE A 349 -12.73 -21.12 18.88
CA ILE A 349 -11.74 -20.13 18.42
C ILE A 349 -12.37 -18.96 17.65
N PHE A 350 -13.68 -18.75 17.76
CA PHE A 350 -14.37 -17.63 17.14
C PHE A 350 -14.71 -16.53 18.15
N GLN A 351 -14.47 -15.27 17.79
CA GLN A 351 -14.81 -14.11 18.63
C GLN A 351 -15.38 -12.95 17.80
N MET A 352 -16.53 -12.41 18.23
CA MET A 352 -17.04 -11.14 17.70
C MET A 352 -16.28 -9.97 18.31
N LEU A 353 -15.94 -8.98 17.47
CA LEU A 353 -15.28 -7.74 17.87
C LEU A 353 -16.19 -6.55 17.61
N GLU A 354 -16.35 -5.71 18.62
CA GLU A 354 -17.09 -4.46 18.47
C GLU A 354 -16.34 -3.52 17.52
N SER A 355 -16.98 -3.16 16.40
CA SER A 355 -16.44 -2.20 15.45
C SER A 355 -16.53 -0.78 16.02
N PRO A 356 -15.41 -0.07 16.22
CA PRO A 356 -15.43 1.26 16.84
C PRO A 356 -16.06 2.37 15.98
N LYS A 357 -16.28 2.10 14.68
CA LYS A 357 -16.86 3.03 13.71
C LYS A 357 -17.94 2.32 12.91
N ASP A 358 -19.00 3.05 12.59
CA ASP A 358 -20.17 2.58 11.82
C ASP A 358 -20.04 2.82 10.30
N ILE A 359 -18.88 3.31 9.85
CA ILE A 359 -18.61 3.61 8.45
C ILE A 359 -18.55 2.35 7.59
N THR A 360 -19.29 2.37 6.48
CA THR A 360 -19.37 1.31 5.48
C THR A 360 -19.12 1.84 4.07
N THR A 361 -18.79 0.96 3.13
CA THR A 361 -18.68 1.25 1.69
C THR A 361 -19.89 2.04 1.16
N THR A 362 -21.11 1.63 1.52
CA THR A 362 -22.36 2.26 1.11
C THR A 362 -22.51 3.62 1.74
N SER A 363 -22.14 3.79 3.02
CA SER A 363 -22.19 5.10 3.68
C SER A 363 -21.25 6.10 2.99
N ILE A 364 -20.05 5.66 2.57
CA ILE A 364 -19.08 6.47 1.83
C ILE A 364 -19.63 6.83 0.46
N ALA A 365 -20.15 5.84 -0.27
CA ALA A 365 -20.76 6.05 -1.58
C ALA A 365 -21.90 7.08 -1.51
N ARG A 366 -22.78 7.00 -0.50
CA ARG A 366 -23.84 7.99 -0.27
C ARG A 366 -23.30 9.40 0.01
N ARG A 367 -22.26 9.53 0.84
CA ARG A 367 -21.60 10.82 1.13
C ARG A 367 -21.02 11.46 -0.13
N ILE A 368 -20.38 10.65 -0.98
CA ILE A 368 -19.80 11.10 -2.25
C ILE A 368 -20.89 11.58 -3.21
N ILE A 369 -21.99 10.84 -3.32
CA ILE A 369 -23.12 11.22 -4.18
C ILE A 369 -23.75 12.53 -3.71
N ALA A 370 -23.96 12.68 -2.39
CA ALA A 370 -24.54 13.91 -1.82
C ALA A 370 -23.68 15.15 -2.13
N ASN A 371 -22.36 14.98 -2.22
CA ASN A 371 -21.41 16.07 -2.48
C ASN A 371 -20.94 16.13 -3.95
N HIS A 372 -21.55 15.34 -4.84
CA HIS A 372 -21.04 15.12 -6.20
C HIS A 372 -21.01 16.41 -7.05
N GLU A 373 -22.02 17.28 -6.92
CA GLU A 373 -22.04 18.54 -7.68
C GLU A 373 -20.89 19.48 -7.29
N ILE A 374 -20.52 19.50 -6.01
CA ILE A 374 -19.39 20.28 -5.50
C ILE A 374 -18.08 19.68 -6.04
N TYR A 375 -17.97 18.35 -6.06
CA TYR A 375 -16.82 17.64 -6.61
C TYR A 375 -16.60 17.95 -8.09
N LEU A 376 -17.66 17.90 -8.92
CA LEU A 376 -17.57 18.19 -10.35
C LEU A 376 -17.05 19.60 -10.62
N LYS A 377 -17.58 20.61 -9.90
CA LYS A 377 -17.14 22.01 -10.03
C LYS A 377 -15.65 22.17 -9.69
N ARG A 378 -15.17 21.48 -8.64
CA ARG A 378 -13.75 21.49 -8.24
C ARG A 378 -12.86 20.84 -9.32
N ASN A 379 -13.27 19.69 -9.85
CA ASN A 379 -12.46 18.98 -10.84
C ASN A 379 -12.36 19.77 -12.17
N ALA A 380 -13.45 20.39 -12.61
CA ALA A 380 -13.44 21.27 -13.77
C ALA A 380 -12.46 22.45 -13.62
N LYS A 381 -12.38 23.05 -12.43
CA LYS A 381 -11.40 24.11 -12.13
C LYS A 381 -9.97 23.60 -12.21
N LYS A 382 -9.71 22.39 -11.69
CA LYS A 382 -8.39 21.76 -11.74
C LYS A 382 -7.96 21.49 -13.19
N GLU A 383 -8.80 20.82 -13.97
CA GLU A 383 -8.52 20.54 -15.40
C GLU A 383 -8.26 21.81 -16.21
N ALA A 384 -9.03 22.87 -15.96
CA ALA A 384 -8.81 24.17 -16.60
C ALA A 384 -7.43 24.76 -16.26
N SER A 385 -7.01 24.68 -15.00
CA SER A 385 -5.69 25.17 -14.56
C SER A 385 -4.53 24.37 -15.15
N GLU A 386 -4.66 23.03 -15.21
CA GLU A 386 -3.66 22.17 -15.83
C GLU A 386 -3.54 22.41 -17.34
N LYS A 387 -4.68 22.52 -18.04
CA LYS A 387 -4.69 22.82 -19.48
C LYS A 387 -4.05 24.17 -19.78
N LYS A 388 -4.32 25.19 -18.95
CA LYS A 388 -3.69 26.50 -19.05
C LYS A 388 -2.18 26.41 -18.88
N TYR A 389 -1.71 25.68 -17.87
CA TYR A 389 -0.29 25.46 -17.64
C TYR A 389 0.43 24.80 -18.81
N TYR A 390 -0.13 23.73 -19.38
CA TYR A 390 0.48 23.06 -20.51
C TYR A 390 0.48 23.93 -21.78
N ALA A 391 -0.53 24.79 -21.96
CA ALA A 391 -0.57 25.75 -23.06
C ALA A 391 0.45 26.90 -22.90
N GLU A 392 0.69 27.34 -21.66
CA GLU A 392 1.57 28.48 -21.34
C GLU A 392 3.03 28.07 -21.05
N LYS A 393 3.33 26.77 -21.02
CA LYS A 393 4.67 26.23 -20.73
C LYS A 393 5.69 26.69 -21.77
N LYS A 394 6.38 27.80 -21.48
CA LYS A 394 7.61 28.19 -22.20
C LYS A 394 8.74 27.27 -21.76
N TYR A 395 9.50 26.77 -22.73
CA TYR A 395 10.68 25.95 -22.47
C TYR A 395 11.70 26.77 -21.67
N VAL A 396 11.99 26.36 -20.44
CA VAL A 396 13.10 26.91 -19.64
C VAL A 396 14.26 25.96 -19.82
N MET A 397 15.31 26.41 -20.54
CA MET A 397 16.58 25.71 -20.57
C MET A 397 17.12 25.64 -19.14
N ALA A 398 17.51 24.45 -18.68
CA ALA A 398 18.26 24.31 -17.44
C ALA A 398 19.69 24.76 -17.70
N ASP A 399 20.16 25.75 -16.95
CA ASP A 399 21.58 26.13 -16.87
C ASP A 399 22.41 25.06 -16.13
#